data_AF-A0A3L8E2Q9-F1
#
_entry.id   AF-A0A3L8E2Q9-F1
#
_cell.length_a   1.000
_cell.length_b   1.000
_cell.length_c   1.000
_cell.angle_alpha   90.00
_cell.angle_beta   90.00
_cell.angle_gamma   90.00
#
_symmetry.space_group_name_H-M   'P 1'
#
loop_
_entity.id
_entity.type
_entity.pdbx_description
1 polymer ?
#
loop_
_entity_poly.entity_id
_entity_poly.type
_entity_poly.pdbx_seq_one_letter_code
_entity_poly.pdbx_strand_id
1 'polypeptide(L)'
;MQGGFPDEHKKVILQKYSKKQDLYTEAPKVNLEIVPLMSEVAVKRDQHFLETQNCVGSALSALAAAISMILDDPEDGIDQEILTKYLCDAGKLLTDVFYQQSVARKSFITPLLNKTVKPTVEAIKADEWLYGQKFAEQIKEVQTIGKACATLKTPEKSSKGFTQKPRFQGNLRYPSAKYKQVGRYPRQATIRFKARNQRTSQSTQKASSQKSSEKSTKK
;
A
#
# COMPACT_ATOMS: atom_id res chain seq x y z
N MET A 1 2.80 -9.41 17.92
CA MET A 1 1.50 -9.67 18.56
C MET A 1 0.44 -9.88 17.48
N GLN A 2 -0.25 -11.03 17.49
CA GLN A 2 -1.00 -11.54 16.33
C GLN A 2 -2.46 -11.05 16.18
N GLY A 3 -2.99 -10.30 17.16
CA GLY A 3 -4.43 -10.00 17.26
C GLY A 3 -4.82 -8.53 17.43
N GLY A 4 -3.88 -7.58 17.41
CA GLY A 4 -4.17 -6.18 17.76
C GLY A 4 -4.74 -6.04 19.17
N PHE A 5 -5.11 -4.81 19.53
CA PHE A 5 -5.81 -4.52 20.78
C PHE A 5 -7.30 -4.24 20.48
N PRO A 6 -8.29 -4.69 21.29
CA PRO A 6 -9.70 -4.52 20.95
C PRO A 6 -10.11 -3.04 20.79
N ASP A 7 -10.87 -2.75 19.73
CA ASP A 7 -11.19 -1.38 19.33
C ASP A 7 -11.97 -0.58 20.39
N GLU A 8 -12.80 -1.23 21.19
CA GLU A 8 -13.58 -0.60 22.26
C GLU A 8 -12.66 -0.07 23.36
N HIS A 9 -11.74 -0.91 23.85
CA HIS A 9 -10.78 -0.51 24.86
C HIS A 9 -9.78 0.52 24.31
N LYS A 10 -9.46 0.43 23.01
CA LYS A 10 -8.60 1.40 22.33
C LYS A 10 -9.22 2.80 22.39
N LYS A 11 -10.50 2.95 22.06
CA LYS A 11 -11.20 4.24 22.10
C LYS A 11 -11.21 4.86 23.50
N VAL A 12 -11.45 4.05 24.53
CA VAL A 12 -11.44 4.50 25.93
C VAL A 12 -10.06 5.05 26.32
N ILE A 13 -8.99 4.35 25.96
CA ILE A 13 -7.62 4.79 26.23
C ILE A 13 -7.29 6.07 25.45
N LEU A 14 -7.63 6.14 24.16
CA LEU A 14 -7.38 7.33 23.34
C LEU A 14 -8.09 8.57 23.89
N GLN A 15 -9.31 8.43 24.41
CA GLN A 15 -10.03 9.51 25.06
C GLN A 15 -9.43 9.88 26.42
N LYS A 16 -8.93 8.91 27.20
CA LYS A 16 -8.30 9.17 28.50
C LYS A 16 -7.04 10.04 28.35
N TYR A 17 -6.26 9.81 27.30
CA TYR A 17 -5.06 10.59 27.00
C TYR A 17 -5.34 11.71 25.99
N SER A 18 -6.55 12.29 26.02
CA SER A 18 -6.91 13.45 25.21
C SER A 18 -5.88 14.57 25.42
N LYS A 19 -5.32 15.01 24.31
CA LYS A 19 -4.03 15.68 24.20
C LYS A 19 -4.21 17.16 24.53
N LYS A 20 -3.91 17.55 25.79
CA LYS A 20 -3.96 18.96 26.21
C LYS A 20 -2.83 19.78 25.57
N GLN A 21 -3.15 21.05 25.34
CA GLN A 21 -2.56 22.08 24.47
C GLN A 21 -1.03 22.28 24.39
N ASP A 22 -0.23 21.74 25.31
CA ASP A 22 1.21 22.06 25.35
C ASP A 22 2.10 21.10 24.56
N LEU A 23 1.64 19.86 24.34
CA LEU A 23 2.36 18.87 23.55
C LEU A 23 1.56 18.53 22.28
N TYR A 24 2.05 19.00 21.13
CA TYR A 24 1.49 18.66 19.82
C TYR A 24 1.74 17.18 19.49
N THR A 25 0.94 16.29 20.06
CA THR A 25 0.97 14.84 19.78
C THR A 25 -0.16 14.40 18.85
N GLU A 26 -0.85 15.37 18.23
CA GLU A 26 -1.82 15.11 17.17
C GLU A 26 -1.12 14.97 15.83
N ALA A 27 -1.61 14.01 15.04
CA ALA A 27 -1.19 13.87 13.66
C ALA A 27 -1.59 15.15 12.88
N PRO A 28 -0.66 15.78 12.14
CA PRO A 28 -1.00 16.91 11.29
C PRO A 28 -1.99 16.46 10.21
N LYS A 29 -3.04 17.27 10.01
CA LYS A 29 -4.03 17.01 8.97
C LYS A 29 -3.48 17.44 7.62
N VAL A 30 -3.85 16.71 6.57
CA VAL A 30 -3.57 17.13 5.19
C VAL A 30 -4.35 18.41 4.86
N ASN A 31 -3.69 19.35 4.19
CA ASN A 31 -4.29 20.59 3.69
C ASN A 31 -5.47 20.31 2.76
N LEU A 32 -6.57 21.05 2.94
CA LEU A 32 -7.82 20.84 2.20
C LEU A 32 -7.66 21.05 0.69
N GLU A 33 -6.71 21.87 0.27
CA GLU A 33 -6.37 22.14 -1.13
C GLU A 33 -5.71 20.94 -1.81
N ILE A 34 -5.07 20.06 -1.02
CA ILE A 34 -4.38 18.86 -1.52
C ILE A 34 -5.34 17.69 -1.64
N VAL A 35 -6.36 17.60 -0.78
CA VAL A 35 -7.31 16.47 -0.74
C VAL A 35 -7.93 16.15 -2.11
N PRO A 36 -8.41 17.13 -2.92
CA PRO A 36 -8.95 16.86 -4.26
C PRO A 36 -7.93 16.32 -5.26
N LEU A 37 -6.63 16.53 -5.02
CA LEU A 37 -5.55 16.06 -5.90
C LEU A 37 -5.14 14.61 -5.58
N MET A 38 -5.57 14.08 -4.44
CA MET A 38 -5.19 12.74 -3.98
C MET A 38 -6.07 11.67 -4.62
N SER A 39 -5.44 10.58 -5.05
CA SER A 39 -6.18 9.35 -5.40
C SER A 39 -6.83 8.71 -4.18
N GLU A 40 -7.91 7.95 -4.35
CA GLU A 40 -8.55 7.19 -3.26
C GLU A 40 -7.56 6.31 -2.48
N VAL A 41 -6.58 5.72 -3.18
CA VAL A 41 -5.55 4.90 -2.54
C VAL A 41 -4.63 5.77 -1.69
N ALA A 42 -4.27 6.97 -2.15
CA ALA A 42 -3.48 7.92 -1.37
C ALA A 42 -4.24 8.40 -0.13
N VAL A 43 -5.54 8.69 -0.24
CA VAL A 43 -6.39 9.07 0.89
C VAL A 43 -6.45 7.96 1.94
N LYS A 44 -6.67 6.70 1.53
CA LYS A 44 -6.70 5.56 2.47
C LYS A 44 -5.34 5.33 3.14
N ARG A 45 -4.23 5.54 2.43
CA ARG A 45 -2.89 5.45 3.00
C ARG A 45 -2.65 6.54 4.04
N ASP A 46 -3.00 7.78 3.72
CA ASP A 46 -2.85 8.91 4.62
C ASP A 46 -3.66 8.72 5.90
N GLN A 47 -4.93 8.31 5.76
CA GLN A 47 -5.79 7.99 6.90
C GLN A 47 -5.16 6.96 7.84
N HIS A 48 -4.54 5.91 7.29
CA HIS A 48 -3.84 4.91 8.09
C HIS A 48 -2.64 5.49 8.86
N PHE A 49 -1.86 6.38 8.22
CA PHE A 49 -0.74 7.05 8.89
C PHE A 49 -1.23 8.01 9.98
N LEU A 50 -2.29 8.76 9.71
CA LEU A 50 -2.92 9.66 10.67
C LEU A 50 -3.40 8.90 11.91
N GLU A 51 -4.08 7.77 11.73
CA GLU A 51 -4.52 6.91 12.84
C GLU A 51 -3.35 6.36 13.64
N THR A 52 -2.30 5.90 12.95
CA THR A 52 -1.08 5.38 13.58
C THR A 52 -0.39 6.47 14.41
N GLN A 53 -0.18 7.65 13.84
CA GLN A 53 0.43 8.79 14.53
C GLN A 53 -0.39 9.20 15.75
N ASN A 54 -1.71 9.23 15.64
CA ASN A 54 -2.57 9.57 16.78
C ASN A 54 -2.48 8.54 17.92
N CYS A 55 -2.37 7.25 17.58
CA CYS A 55 -2.16 6.18 18.54
C CYS A 55 -0.81 6.32 19.26
N VAL A 56 0.27 6.57 18.50
CA VAL A 56 1.61 6.84 19.05
C VAL A 56 1.60 8.07 19.94
N GLY A 57 0.97 9.17 19.52
CA GLY A 57 0.88 10.39 20.33
C GLY A 57 0.17 10.18 21.67
N SER A 58 -0.83 9.30 21.70
CA SER A 58 -1.51 8.92 22.95
C SER A 58 -0.62 8.05 23.84
N ALA A 59 0.15 7.13 23.24
CA ALA A 59 1.12 6.32 23.97
C ALA A 59 2.23 7.19 24.58
N LEU A 60 2.73 8.16 23.82
CA LEU A 60 3.70 9.15 24.31
C LEU A 60 3.13 9.98 25.45
N SER A 61 1.86 10.38 25.38
CA SER A 61 1.20 11.12 26.46
C SER A 61 1.07 10.28 27.74
N ALA A 62 0.74 8.99 27.61
CA ALA A 62 0.70 8.06 28.74
C ALA A 62 2.09 7.85 29.35
N LEU A 63 3.13 7.70 28.52
CA LEU A 63 4.52 7.61 29.01
C LEU A 63 4.99 8.90 29.68
N ALA A 64 4.65 10.06 29.11
CA ALA A 64 4.99 11.35 29.72
C ALA A 64 4.35 11.50 31.10
N ALA A 65 3.07 11.12 31.26
CA ALA A 65 2.41 11.12 32.55
C ALA A 65 3.10 10.20 33.57
N ALA A 66 3.51 8.99 33.16
CA ALA A 66 4.29 8.09 34.01
C ALA A 66 5.66 8.68 34.40
N ILE A 67 6.36 9.33 33.47
CA ILE A 67 7.65 9.96 33.73
C ILE A 67 7.49 11.15 34.68
N SER A 68 6.48 12.00 34.47
CA SER A 68 6.17 13.12 35.37
C SER A 68 5.95 12.66 36.80
N MET A 69 5.19 11.58 37.01
CA MET A 69 4.99 11.02 38.35
C MET A 69 6.30 10.59 39.05
N ILE A 70 7.29 10.12 38.28
CA ILE A 70 8.60 9.74 38.83
C ILE A 70 9.45 10.98 39.13
N LEU A 71 9.37 12.01 38.27
CA LEU A 71 10.18 13.22 38.41
C LEU A 71 9.66 14.20 39.46
N ASP A 72 8.35 14.24 39.68
CA ASP A 72 7.71 15.13 40.66
C ASP A 72 8.04 14.74 42.12
N ASP A 73 8.56 13.53 42.34
CA ASP A 73 9.02 12.97 43.63
C ASP A 73 8.14 13.39 44.83
N PRO A 74 6.86 12.99 44.83
CA PRO A 74 5.91 13.43 45.86
C PRO A 74 6.30 12.91 47.25
N GLU A 75 6.16 13.76 48.27
CA GLU A 75 6.46 13.45 49.69
C GLU A 75 5.72 12.20 50.21
N ASP A 76 4.49 11.95 49.72
CA ASP A 76 3.68 10.78 50.08
C ASP A 76 4.08 9.49 49.33
N GLY A 77 5.08 9.57 48.43
CA GLY A 77 5.51 8.49 47.56
C GLY A 77 4.67 8.35 46.28
N ILE A 78 5.18 7.55 45.34
CA ILE A 78 4.56 7.35 44.02
C ILE A 78 3.43 6.30 44.11
N ASP A 79 2.25 6.65 43.60
CA ASP A 79 1.16 5.67 43.41
C ASP A 79 1.54 4.64 42.33
N GLN A 80 1.89 3.44 42.78
CA GLN A 80 2.32 2.34 41.93
C GLN A 80 1.22 1.82 40.99
N GLU A 81 -0.05 1.85 41.40
CA GLU A 81 -1.16 1.38 40.57
C GLU A 81 -1.39 2.32 39.38
N ILE A 82 -1.38 3.62 39.65
CA ILE A 82 -1.54 4.65 38.62
C ILE A 82 -0.34 4.62 37.65
N LEU A 83 0.89 4.56 38.17
CA LEU A 83 2.10 4.46 37.35
C LEU A 83 2.05 3.23 36.44
N THR A 84 1.72 2.06 37.00
CA THR A 84 1.61 0.81 36.25
C THR A 84 0.54 0.92 35.16
N LYS A 85 -0.59 1.56 35.46
CA LYS A 85 -1.66 1.78 34.49
C LYS A 85 -1.21 2.63 33.30
N TYR A 86 -0.46 3.71 33.54
CA TYR A 86 0.10 4.54 32.47
C TYR A 86 1.04 3.73 31.54
N LEU A 87 1.95 2.96 32.13
CA LEU A 87 2.88 2.11 31.37
C LEU A 87 2.15 1.00 30.59
N CYS A 88 1.16 0.35 31.21
CA CYS A 88 0.36 -0.68 30.54
C CYS A 88 -0.46 -0.10 29.39
N ASP A 89 -1.07 1.08 29.56
CA ASP A 89 -1.85 1.73 28.50
C ASP A 89 -0.94 2.12 27.32
N ALA A 90 0.25 2.65 27.59
CA ALA A 90 1.26 2.92 26.56
C ALA A 90 1.68 1.64 25.82
N GLY A 91 1.97 0.56 26.55
CA GLY A 91 2.36 -0.73 25.96
C GLY A 91 1.27 -1.33 25.06
N LYS A 92 -0.01 -1.21 25.46
CA LYS A 92 -1.17 -1.64 24.65
C LYS A 92 -1.29 -0.85 23.35
N LEU A 93 -1.12 0.48 23.41
CA LEU A 93 -1.17 1.33 22.22
C LEU A 93 -0.01 1.03 21.26
N LEU A 94 1.22 0.88 21.77
CA LEU A 94 2.39 0.55 20.94
C LEU A 94 2.29 -0.85 20.32
N THR A 95 1.74 -1.81 21.06
CA THR A 95 1.39 -3.13 20.56
C THR A 95 0.42 -3.04 19.39
N ASP A 96 -0.62 -2.23 19.52
CA ASP A 96 -1.59 -2.04 18.45
C ASP A 96 -0.94 -1.40 17.23
N VAL A 97 -0.13 -0.35 17.41
CA VAL A 97 0.66 0.26 16.33
C VAL A 97 1.51 -0.77 15.59
N PHE A 98 2.19 -1.67 16.32
CA PHE A 98 2.99 -2.74 15.73
C PHE A 98 2.13 -3.69 14.87
N TYR A 99 0.93 -4.04 15.34
CA TYR A 99 -0.01 -4.85 14.57
C TYR A 99 -0.51 -4.10 13.32
N GLN A 100 -0.89 -2.83 13.49
CA GLN A 100 -1.35 -1.96 12.39
C GLN A 100 -0.31 -1.84 11.28
N GLN A 101 0.99 -1.77 11.60
CA GLN A 101 2.05 -1.79 10.60
C GLN A 101 2.06 -3.06 9.74
N SER A 102 1.79 -4.22 10.36
CA SER A 102 1.68 -5.48 9.62
C SER A 102 0.47 -5.47 8.67
N VAL A 103 -0.68 -4.97 9.15
CA VAL A 103 -1.90 -4.80 8.33
C VAL A 103 -1.64 -3.84 7.16
N ALA A 104 -0.97 -2.71 7.42
CA ALA A 104 -0.63 -1.70 6.41
C ALA A 104 0.23 -2.29 5.29
N ARG A 105 1.33 -2.97 5.67
CA ARG A 105 2.22 -3.65 4.73
C ARG A 105 1.45 -4.65 3.87
N LYS A 106 0.57 -5.44 4.49
CA LYS A 106 -0.28 -6.39 3.79
C LYS A 106 -1.21 -5.70 2.80
N SER A 107 -1.83 -4.59 3.19
CA SER A 107 -2.72 -3.80 2.33
C SER A 107 -2.01 -3.17 1.13
N PHE A 108 -0.71 -2.89 1.22
CA PHE A 108 0.08 -2.32 0.13
C PHE A 108 0.60 -3.37 -0.84
N ILE A 109 0.94 -4.56 -0.35
CA ILE A 109 1.53 -5.63 -1.16
C ILE A 109 0.45 -6.50 -1.81
N THR A 110 -0.65 -6.79 -1.12
CA THR A 110 -1.72 -7.68 -1.62
C THR A 110 -2.30 -7.24 -2.97
N PRO A 111 -2.50 -5.93 -3.25
CA PRO A 111 -2.98 -5.49 -4.56
C PRO A 111 -2.11 -5.92 -5.75
N LEU A 112 -0.81 -6.13 -5.53
CA LEU A 112 0.17 -6.58 -6.53
C LEU A 112 0.06 -8.08 -6.86
N LEU A 113 -0.64 -8.85 -6.02
CA LEU A 113 -0.80 -10.30 -6.20
C LEU A 113 -1.89 -10.64 -7.22
N ASN A 114 -1.87 -11.87 -7.72
CA ASN A 114 -2.87 -12.36 -8.66
C ASN A 114 -4.25 -12.44 -8.01
N LYS A 115 -5.30 -12.03 -8.74
CA LYS A 115 -6.68 -11.91 -8.23
C LYS A 115 -7.22 -13.22 -7.64
N THR A 116 -6.76 -14.36 -8.15
CA THR A 116 -7.15 -15.70 -7.69
C THR A 116 -6.64 -16.02 -6.29
N VAL A 117 -5.50 -15.48 -5.89
CA VAL A 117 -4.85 -15.81 -4.61
C VAL A 117 -5.26 -14.83 -3.52
N LYS A 118 -5.55 -13.56 -3.86
CA LYS A 118 -5.90 -12.47 -2.92
C LYS A 118 -6.81 -12.88 -1.75
N PRO A 119 -8.01 -13.48 -1.96
CA PRO A 119 -8.91 -13.80 -0.85
C PRO A 119 -8.30 -14.79 0.15
N THR A 120 -7.53 -15.76 -0.33
CA THR A 120 -6.83 -16.73 0.51
C THR A 120 -5.76 -16.03 1.34
N VAL A 121 -4.97 -15.16 0.70
CA VAL A 121 -3.87 -14.48 1.38
C VAL A 121 -4.36 -13.46 2.40
N GLU A 122 -5.46 -12.76 2.12
CA GLU A 122 -6.06 -11.76 3.01
C GLU A 122 -6.51 -12.36 4.36
N ALA A 123 -7.01 -13.60 4.36
CA ALA A 123 -7.46 -14.29 5.57
C ALA A 123 -6.31 -14.79 6.48
N ILE A 124 -5.09 -14.96 5.94
CA ILE A 124 -3.97 -15.53 6.71
C ILE A 124 -3.42 -14.51 7.72
N LYS A 125 -3.25 -14.94 8.98
CA LYS A 125 -2.54 -14.13 9.98
C LYS A 125 -1.04 -14.15 9.72
N ALA A 126 -0.40 -13.00 9.94
CA ALA A 126 1.05 -12.91 9.88
C ALA A 126 1.68 -13.72 11.03
N ASP A 127 2.75 -14.45 10.74
CA ASP A 127 3.61 -15.12 11.71
C ASP A 127 5.01 -14.49 11.63
N GLU A 128 6.07 -15.31 11.53
CA GLU A 128 7.39 -14.85 11.12
C GLU A 128 7.36 -14.14 9.75
N TRP A 129 6.48 -14.61 8.85
CA TRP A 129 6.26 -14.06 7.52
C TRP A 129 4.93 -13.31 7.45
N LEU A 130 4.91 -12.22 6.66
CA LEU A 130 3.73 -11.36 6.50
C LEU A 130 2.48 -12.12 6.00
N TYR A 131 2.71 -13.22 5.28
CA TYR A 131 1.67 -14.07 4.68
C TYR A 131 1.67 -15.50 5.24
N GLY A 132 2.38 -15.75 6.33
CA GLY A 132 2.48 -17.07 6.95
C GLY A 132 3.57 -17.96 6.34
N GLN A 133 4.14 -18.87 7.13
CA GLN A 133 5.10 -19.88 6.66
C GLN A 133 4.54 -20.78 5.54
N LYS A 134 3.23 -21.11 5.61
CA LYS A 134 2.55 -21.98 4.64
C LYS A 134 2.10 -21.27 3.35
N PHE A 135 2.58 -20.06 3.10
CA PHE A 135 2.16 -19.26 1.94
C PHE A 135 2.39 -19.98 0.60
N ALA A 136 3.56 -20.61 0.42
CA ALA A 136 3.90 -21.30 -0.83
C ALA A 136 3.01 -22.53 -1.11
N GLU A 137 2.65 -23.27 -0.06
CA GLU A 137 1.74 -24.43 -0.15
C GLU A 137 0.34 -23.97 -0.58
N GLN A 138 -0.18 -22.92 0.06
CA GLN A 138 -1.49 -22.37 -0.26
C GLN A 138 -1.59 -21.81 -1.68
N ILE A 139 -0.53 -21.18 -2.21
CA ILE A 139 -0.51 -20.75 -3.62
C ILE A 139 -0.66 -21.95 -4.56
N LYS A 140 0.06 -23.04 -4.31
CA LYS A 140 0.00 -24.25 -5.14
C LYS A 140 -1.39 -24.88 -5.07
N GLU A 141 -1.99 -24.94 -3.88
CA GLU A 141 -3.34 -25.44 -3.68
C GLU A 141 -4.36 -24.59 -4.46
N VAL A 142 -4.35 -23.27 -4.31
CA VAL A 142 -5.26 -22.36 -5.03
C VAL A 142 -5.10 -22.48 -6.55
N GLN A 143 -3.87 -22.62 -7.05
CA GLN A 143 -3.62 -22.83 -8.48
C GLN A 143 -4.14 -24.20 -8.96
N THR A 144 -3.99 -25.25 -8.15
CA THR A 144 -4.45 -26.60 -8.48
C THR A 144 -5.98 -26.65 -8.48
N ILE A 145 -6.62 -26.07 -7.47
CA ILE A 145 -8.07 -25.90 -7.40
C ILE A 145 -8.56 -25.07 -8.59
N GLY A 146 -7.88 -23.96 -8.91
CA GLY A 146 -8.22 -23.12 -10.07
C GLY A 146 -8.17 -23.88 -11.39
N LYS A 147 -7.17 -24.74 -11.58
CA LYS A 147 -7.06 -25.63 -12.75
C LYS A 147 -8.18 -26.67 -12.77
N ALA A 148 -8.46 -27.33 -11.65
CA ALA A 148 -9.53 -28.32 -11.53
C ALA A 148 -10.91 -27.70 -11.79
N CYS A 149 -11.20 -26.52 -11.23
CA CYS A 149 -12.43 -25.77 -11.50
C CYS A 149 -12.54 -25.35 -12.98
N ALA A 150 -11.43 -25.03 -13.66
CA ALA A 150 -11.46 -24.72 -15.08
C ALA A 150 -11.81 -25.96 -15.94
N THR A 151 -11.47 -27.17 -15.49
CA THR A 151 -11.86 -28.43 -16.14
C THR A 151 -13.31 -28.81 -15.85
N LEU A 152 -13.83 -28.48 -14.66
CA LEU A 152 -15.22 -28.74 -14.26
C LEU A 152 -16.21 -27.72 -14.83
N LYS A 153 -15.74 -26.51 -15.16
CA LYS A 153 -16.55 -25.54 -15.92
C LYS A 153 -16.80 -26.11 -17.31
N THR A 154 -18.04 -26.52 -17.56
CA THR A 154 -18.55 -26.76 -18.90
C THR A 154 -18.23 -25.51 -19.75
N PRO A 155 -17.80 -25.63 -21.01
CA PRO A 155 -17.62 -24.46 -21.85
C PRO A 155 -18.97 -23.77 -21.92
N GLU A 156 -19.10 -22.62 -21.24
CA GLU A 156 -20.21 -21.74 -21.49
C GLU A 156 -20.19 -21.50 -23.00
N LYS A 157 -21.27 -21.90 -23.67
CA LYS A 157 -21.53 -21.45 -25.02
C LYS A 157 -21.48 -19.94 -24.92
N SER A 158 -20.35 -19.36 -25.31
CA SER A 158 -20.30 -17.94 -25.64
C SER A 158 -21.36 -17.79 -26.71
N SER A 159 -22.55 -17.35 -26.31
CA SER A 159 -23.44 -16.69 -27.23
C SER A 159 -22.63 -15.49 -27.66
N LYS A 160 -21.88 -15.66 -28.76
CA LYS A 160 -21.45 -14.56 -29.59
C LYS A 160 -22.74 -13.81 -29.84
N GLY A 161 -22.96 -12.74 -29.08
CA GLY A 161 -23.98 -11.77 -29.38
C GLY A 161 -23.71 -11.41 -30.82
N PHE A 162 -24.59 -11.88 -31.70
CA PHE A 162 -24.65 -11.40 -33.06
C PHE A 162 -24.71 -9.89 -32.90
N THR A 163 -23.62 -9.20 -33.23
CA THR A 163 -23.70 -7.79 -33.56
C THR A 163 -24.51 -7.78 -34.84
N GLN A 164 -25.84 -7.80 -34.69
CA GLN A 164 -26.72 -7.37 -35.74
C GLN A 164 -26.32 -5.93 -36.01
N LYS A 165 -25.54 -5.73 -37.08
CA LYS A 165 -25.47 -4.42 -37.70
C LYS A 165 -26.91 -4.00 -37.91
N PRO A 166 -27.38 -2.86 -37.36
CA PRO A 166 -28.69 -2.38 -37.73
C PRO A 166 -28.66 -2.18 -39.24
N ARG A 167 -29.47 -2.96 -39.97
CA ARG A 167 -29.80 -2.63 -41.35
C ARG A 167 -30.52 -1.30 -41.27
N PHE A 168 -29.82 -0.24 -41.63
CA PHE A 168 -30.38 1.09 -41.80
C PHE A 168 -31.37 1.03 -42.97
N GLN A 169 -32.59 0.58 -42.67
CA GLN A 169 -33.76 0.76 -43.52
C GLN A 169 -34.55 1.90 -42.89
N GLY A 170 -34.35 3.10 -43.41
CA GLY A 170 -35.00 4.28 -42.88
C GLY A 170 -34.67 5.52 -43.70
N ASN A 171 -35.55 5.81 -44.64
CA ASN A 171 -35.61 7.00 -45.48
C ASN A 171 -35.68 8.26 -44.59
N LEU A 172 -34.54 8.87 -44.25
CA LEU A 172 -34.53 10.22 -43.71
C LEU A 172 -34.54 11.20 -44.88
N ARG A 173 -35.73 11.71 -45.21
CA ARG A 173 -35.92 12.88 -46.07
C ARG A 173 -35.24 14.08 -45.41
N TYR A 174 -33.95 14.26 -45.64
CA TYR A 174 -33.25 15.52 -45.44
C TYR A 174 -32.48 15.86 -46.72
N PRO A 175 -32.59 17.10 -47.22
CA PRO A 175 -31.79 17.51 -48.36
C PRO A 175 -30.32 17.58 -47.97
N SER A 176 -29.47 17.19 -48.90
CA SER A 176 -28.01 17.30 -48.80
C SER A 176 -27.59 18.75 -48.53
N ALA A 177 -27.16 19.04 -47.31
CA ALA A 177 -26.54 20.32 -46.97
C ALA A 177 -25.11 20.35 -47.52
N LYS A 178 -24.97 20.62 -48.82
CA LYS A 178 -23.75 21.22 -49.36
C LYS A 178 -23.73 22.70 -48.96
N TYR A 179 -23.20 23.01 -47.78
CA TYR A 179 -22.65 24.34 -47.52
C TYR A 179 -21.19 24.22 -47.12
N LYS A 180 -20.34 24.77 -47.99
CA LYS A 180 -18.94 25.10 -47.72
C LYS A 180 -18.90 26.30 -46.76
N GLN A 181 -17.74 26.46 -46.12
CA GLN A 181 -17.25 27.63 -45.36
C GLN A 181 -17.80 27.72 -43.94
N VAL A 182 -17.03 27.99 -42.87
CA VAL A 182 -15.66 28.48 -42.64
C VAL A 182 -15.36 28.23 -41.16
N GLY A 183 -14.11 27.97 -40.79
CA GLY A 183 -13.69 27.90 -39.38
C GLY A 183 -12.60 26.87 -39.10
N ARG A 184 -11.39 27.11 -39.63
CA ARG A 184 -10.21 26.39 -39.18
C ARG A 184 -9.83 26.92 -37.79
N TYR A 185 -10.15 26.17 -36.74
CA TYR A 185 -9.41 26.30 -35.49
C TYR A 185 -8.03 25.67 -35.69
N PRO A 186 -6.93 26.40 -35.44
CA PRO A 186 -5.60 25.80 -35.50
C PRO A 186 -5.48 24.76 -34.37
N ARG A 187 -5.19 23.52 -34.75
CA ARG A 187 -4.72 22.50 -33.80
C ARG A 187 -3.40 23.00 -33.21
N GLN A 188 -3.34 23.15 -31.88
CA GLN A 188 -2.08 23.36 -31.18
C GLN A 188 -1.11 22.23 -31.55
N ALA A 189 0.08 22.61 -32.00
CA ALA A 189 1.17 21.68 -32.25
C ALA A 189 1.62 21.08 -30.92
N THR A 190 1.54 19.75 -30.79
CA THR A 190 2.19 19.05 -29.69
C THR A 190 3.71 19.16 -29.89
N ILE A 191 4.41 19.67 -28.87
CA ILE A 191 5.86 19.76 -28.84
C ILE A 191 6.42 18.34 -28.92
N ARG A 192 7.02 17.97 -30.05
CA ARG A 192 7.76 16.72 -30.21
C ARG A 192 9.22 16.97 -29.85
N PHE A 193 9.65 16.45 -28.70
CA PHE A 193 11.07 16.37 -28.37
C PHE A 193 11.75 15.30 -29.24
N LYS A 194 12.92 15.60 -29.80
CA LYS A 194 13.74 14.60 -30.51
C LYS A 194 14.22 13.54 -29.53
N ALA A 195 14.10 12.27 -29.92
CA ALA A 195 14.74 11.17 -29.20
C ALA A 195 16.26 11.43 -29.13
N ARG A 196 16.80 11.40 -27.91
CA ARG A 196 18.25 11.48 -27.68
C ARG A 196 18.87 10.19 -28.23
N ASN A 197 19.64 10.33 -29.32
CA ASN A 197 20.49 9.26 -29.85
C ASN A 197 21.43 8.78 -28.73
N GLN A 198 21.15 7.60 -28.18
CA GLN A 198 22.16 6.83 -27.49
C GLN A 198 23.08 6.26 -28.58
N ARG A 199 24.28 6.84 -28.70
CA ARG A 199 25.35 6.24 -29.48
C ARG A 199 25.69 4.91 -28.84
N THR A 200 25.33 3.84 -29.53
CA THR A 200 25.95 2.52 -29.41
C THR A 200 27.43 2.64 -29.75
N SER A 201 28.30 2.61 -28.74
CA SER A 201 29.71 2.30 -28.94
C SER A 201 29.87 0.78 -28.91
N GLN A 202 29.79 0.16 -30.10
CA GLN A 202 30.40 -1.13 -30.34
C GLN A 202 31.93 -0.94 -30.22
N SER A 203 32.54 -1.64 -29.26
CA SER A 203 33.96 -1.95 -29.29
C SER A 203 34.09 -3.46 -29.40
N THR A 204 34.32 -3.89 -30.63
CA THR A 204 34.96 -5.16 -30.96
C THR A 204 36.47 -5.01 -30.86
N GLN A 205 37.15 -5.91 -30.16
CA GLN A 205 38.36 -6.63 -30.59
C GLN A 205 38.82 -7.56 -29.46
N LYS A 206 38.63 -8.88 -29.58
CA LYS A 206 39.43 -9.92 -30.27
C LYS A 206 40.60 -10.44 -29.41
N ALA A 207 40.57 -11.75 -29.22
CA ALA A 207 41.49 -12.55 -28.42
C ALA A 207 42.91 -12.62 -28.99
N SER A 208 43.90 -12.77 -28.10
CA SER A 208 45.13 -13.52 -28.39
C SER A 208 45.65 -14.19 -27.12
N SER A 209 45.61 -15.52 -27.15
CA SER A 209 46.31 -16.45 -26.28
C SER A 209 47.82 -16.31 -26.39
N GLN A 210 48.54 -16.32 -25.27
CA GLN A 210 49.88 -16.90 -25.23
C GLN A 210 50.22 -17.46 -23.84
N LYS A 211 50.53 -18.75 -23.86
CA LYS A 211 51.08 -19.59 -22.79
C LYS A 211 52.61 -19.46 -22.84
N SER A 212 53.27 -19.28 -21.70
CA SER A 212 54.62 -19.82 -21.48
C SER A 212 54.98 -19.84 -20.00
N SER A 213 55.71 -20.89 -19.66
CA SER A 213 56.08 -21.45 -18.37
C SER A 213 57.36 -20.86 -17.76
N GLU A 214 57.59 -21.23 -16.49
CA GLU A 214 58.88 -21.23 -15.76
C GLU A 214 59.46 -19.84 -15.38
N LYS A 215 60.08 -19.61 -14.21
CA LYS A 215 60.89 -20.49 -13.37
C LYS A 215 61.05 -19.91 -11.94
N SER A 216 61.31 -20.83 -11.02
CA SER A 216 61.82 -20.70 -9.64
C SER A 216 62.93 -19.67 -9.42
N THR A 217 62.89 -18.95 -8.28
CA THR A 217 64.05 -18.83 -7.38
C THR A 217 63.67 -18.41 -5.94
N LYS A 218 64.20 -19.18 -5.00
CA LYS A 218 64.36 -18.90 -3.57
C LYS A 218 65.11 -17.58 -3.31
N LYS A 219 64.72 -16.88 -2.24
CA LYS A 219 65.59 -16.66 -1.07
C LYS A 219 64.75 -16.35 0.16
#